data_AF-A0A239XNR6-F1
#
_entry.id   AF-A0A239XNR6-F1
#
_cell.length_a   1.000
_cell.length_b   1.000
_cell.length_c   1.000
_cell.angle_alpha   90.00
_cell.angle_beta   90.00
_cell.angle_gamma   90.00
#
_symmetry.space_group_name_H-M   'P 1'
#
loop_
_entity.id
_entity.type
_entity.pdbx_description
1 polymer ?
#
loop_
_entity_poly.entity_id
_entity_poly.type
_entity_poly.pdbx_seq_one_letter_code
_entity_poly.pdbx_strand_id
1 'polypeptide(L)'
;MFYFYKMKKILLSVSFFALFISCKKEENNIAKTSAESNSQTVVNHSVKADSANLISAKDPSPKVKPLNEEIDLGKVVFTQNNQVMIAFNTKVQNGKVMIDDKEYQLNRLIFSENNYEISGNGIKITAEEGNIKEMTSDCLYGNFPKVKIKLNDKEVNLENVNVQDCPTY
;
A
#
# COMPACT_ATOMS: atom_id res chain seq x y z
N MET A 1 -49.67 -38.40 4.39
CA MET A 1 -50.24 -37.79 5.62
C MET A 1 -49.90 -38.76 6.74
N PHE A 2 -48.99 -38.54 7.68
CA PHE A 2 -48.62 -37.33 8.43
C PHE A 2 -47.10 -37.26 8.69
N TYR A 3 -46.61 -36.03 8.76
CA TYR A 3 -45.25 -35.62 9.14
C TYR A 3 -44.98 -35.89 10.63
N PHE A 4 -43.77 -36.36 10.96
CA PHE A 4 -43.17 -36.15 12.28
C PHE A 4 -41.73 -35.66 12.11
N TYR A 5 -41.56 -34.34 12.00
CA TYR A 5 -40.26 -33.69 12.12
C TYR A 5 -40.07 -33.23 13.56
N LYS A 6 -39.05 -33.78 14.22
CA LYS A 6 -38.74 -33.61 15.63
C LYS A 6 -38.10 -32.23 15.84
N MET A 7 -38.83 -31.29 16.45
CA MET A 7 -38.30 -29.98 16.84
C MET A 7 -37.19 -30.16 17.89
N LYS A 8 -35.96 -29.76 17.56
CA LYS A 8 -34.87 -29.60 18.53
C LYS A 8 -34.79 -28.12 18.91
N LYS A 9 -35.36 -27.77 20.06
CA LYS A 9 -35.26 -26.44 20.66
C LYS A 9 -33.80 -26.21 21.08
N ILE A 10 -33.10 -25.33 20.37
CA ILE A 10 -31.80 -24.82 20.80
C ILE A 10 -32.06 -23.47 21.46
N LEU A 11 -32.12 -23.51 22.80
CA LEU A 11 -31.88 -22.36 23.66
C LEU A 11 -30.41 -21.98 23.51
N LEU A 12 -30.12 -20.78 23.03
CA LEU A 12 -28.82 -20.16 23.26
C LEU A 12 -29.01 -18.69 23.63
N SER A 13 -28.39 -18.37 24.76
CA SER A 13 -28.60 -17.24 25.63
C SER A 13 -28.18 -15.90 25.03
N VAL A 14 -29.01 -14.90 25.29
CA VAL A 14 -28.66 -13.48 25.26
C VAL A 14 -27.48 -13.23 26.21
N SER A 15 -26.40 -12.63 25.71
CA SER A 15 -25.41 -11.98 26.58
C SER A 15 -25.09 -10.60 26.00
N PHE A 16 -25.65 -9.59 26.66
CA PHE A 16 -25.25 -8.20 26.52
C PHE A 16 -23.86 -8.02 27.15
N PHE A 17 -22.90 -7.51 26.39
CA PHE A 17 -21.74 -6.82 26.94
C PHE A 17 -21.64 -5.45 26.28
N ALA A 18 -22.23 -4.46 26.96
CA ALA A 18 -21.92 -3.06 26.74
C ALA A 18 -20.88 -2.66 27.79
N LEU A 19 -19.66 -2.33 27.38
CA LEU A 19 -18.77 -1.51 28.18
C LEU A 19 -18.07 -0.48 27.29
N PHE A 20 -18.25 0.75 27.74
CA PHE A 20 -17.80 2.02 27.20
C PHE A 20 -16.28 2.14 27.27
N ILE A 21 -15.67 2.69 26.22
CA ILE A 21 -14.42 3.44 26.36
C ILE A 21 -14.66 4.83 25.79
N SER A 22 -14.80 5.75 26.72
CA SER A 22 -14.78 7.19 26.54
C SER A 22 -13.42 7.62 26.00
N CYS A 23 -13.39 8.39 24.91
CA CYS A 23 -12.24 9.21 24.57
C CYS A 23 -12.74 10.65 24.44
N LYS A 24 -12.59 11.43 25.52
CA LYS A 24 -12.73 12.88 25.47
C LYS A 24 -11.52 13.43 24.71
N LYS A 25 -11.76 14.14 23.60
CA LYS A 25 -10.77 15.05 23.04
C LYS A 25 -11.12 16.45 23.55
N GLU A 26 -10.32 16.91 24.49
CA GLU A 26 -10.36 18.26 25.04
C GLU A 26 -9.72 19.22 24.03
N GLU A 27 -10.46 20.26 23.66
CA GLU A 27 -9.96 21.43 22.96
C GLU A 27 -9.19 22.31 23.95
N ASN A 28 -7.93 22.61 23.65
CA ASN A 28 -7.25 23.74 24.25
C ASN A 28 -7.01 24.80 23.18
N ASN A 29 -7.88 25.81 23.19
CA ASN A 29 -7.62 27.13 22.65
C ASN A 29 -6.62 27.84 23.57
N ILE A 30 -5.46 28.24 23.06
CA ILE A 30 -4.80 29.46 23.53
C ILE A 30 -4.42 30.29 22.31
N ALA A 31 -5.08 31.43 22.23
CA ALA A 31 -4.90 32.46 21.24
C ALA A 31 -3.81 33.45 21.66
N LYS A 32 -3.22 34.09 20.63
CA LYS A 32 -2.56 35.41 20.60
C LYS A 32 -1.21 35.49 21.36
N THR A 33 -0.15 35.94 20.70
CA THR A 33 0.06 37.38 20.48
C THR A 33 0.99 37.66 19.30
N SER A 34 0.61 38.73 18.61
CA SER A 34 1.16 39.41 17.45
C SER A 34 2.51 40.13 17.66
N ALA A 35 3.07 40.55 16.52
CA ALA A 35 3.94 41.72 16.33
C ALA A 35 5.44 41.49 16.66
N GLU A 36 6.43 42.06 15.98
CA GLU A 36 6.49 42.95 14.82
C GLU A 36 7.96 42.97 14.33
N SER A 37 8.10 43.51 13.13
CA SER A 37 9.27 43.91 12.36
C SER A 37 10.46 44.57 13.10
N ASN A 38 11.66 44.30 12.54
CA ASN A 38 12.86 45.14 12.38
C ASN A 38 13.68 45.66 13.59
N SER A 39 14.94 45.22 13.67
CA SER A 39 16.10 46.14 13.53
C SER A 39 17.42 45.41 13.31
N GLN A 40 18.21 46.00 12.41
CA GLN A 40 19.58 45.67 12.05
C GLN A 40 20.54 45.91 13.23
N THR A 41 21.60 45.10 13.36
CA THR A 41 22.93 45.62 13.71
C THR A 41 24.03 44.72 13.11
N VAL A 42 24.92 45.36 12.38
CA VAL A 42 26.14 44.85 11.75
C VAL A 42 27.20 44.56 12.80
N VAL A 43 27.81 43.36 12.78
CA VAL A 43 29.23 43.20 13.17
C VAL A 43 29.86 42.11 12.30
N ASN A 44 30.77 42.52 11.41
CA ASN A 44 31.68 41.65 10.69
C ASN A 44 32.60 40.92 11.68
N HIS A 45 32.61 39.59 11.65
CA HIS A 45 33.81 38.81 11.97
C HIS A 45 33.96 37.69 10.94
N SER A 46 35.08 37.77 10.23
CA SER A 46 35.61 36.77 9.31
C SER A 46 35.76 35.43 10.04
N VAL A 47 34.87 34.50 9.75
CA VAL A 47 35.17 33.06 9.83
C VAL A 47 35.04 32.53 8.43
N LYS A 48 36.18 32.16 7.86
CA LYS A 48 36.30 31.42 6.61
C LYS A 48 35.62 30.07 6.86
N ALA A 49 34.32 30.00 6.58
CA ALA A 49 33.63 28.73 6.50
C ALA A 49 34.14 28.08 5.22
N ASP A 50 35.07 27.15 5.37
CA ASP A 50 35.29 26.13 4.36
C ASP A 50 33.94 25.44 4.18
N SER A 51 33.22 25.86 3.14
CA SER A 51 32.09 25.14 2.59
C SER A 51 32.61 23.78 2.17
N ALA A 52 32.66 22.86 3.12
CA ALA A 52 32.65 21.44 2.86
C ALA A 52 31.37 21.23 2.06
N ASN A 53 31.56 21.16 0.75
CA ASN A 53 30.57 20.74 -0.21
C ASN A 53 30.24 19.29 0.18
N LEU A 54 29.30 19.14 1.11
CA LEU A 54 28.65 17.89 1.43
C LEU A 54 27.84 17.55 0.19
N ILE A 55 28.52 16.93 -0.77
CA ILE A 55 27.88 16.17 -1.82
C ILE A 55 27.13 15.08 -1.06
N SER A 56 25.86 15.37 -0.75
CA SER A 56 24.92 14.40 -0.22
C SER A 56 24.84 13.31 -1.28
N ALA A 57 25.58 12.22 -1.06
CA ALA A 57 25.51 11.05 -1.91
C ALA A 57 24.06 10.61 -1.89
N LYS A 58 23.35 10.87 -3.00
CA LYS A 58 21.95 10.49 -3.16
C LYS A 58 21.88 8.98 -2.98
N ASP A 59 21.33 8.56 -1.84
CA ASP A 59 21.11 7.16 -1.51
C ASP A 59 20.44 6.48 -2.70
N PRO A 60 20.96 5.35 -3.23
CA PRO A 60 20.41 4.73 -4.41
C PRO A 60 18.91 4.45 -4.25
N SER A 61 18.15 4.72 -5.31
CA SER A 61 16.73 4.36 -5.36
C SER A 61 16.57 2.84 -5.21
N PRO A 62 15.56 2.39 -4.43
CA PRO A 62 15.33 0.98 -4.20
C PRO A 62 15.05 0.24 -5.51
N LYS A 63 15.46 -1.02 -5.60
CA LYS A 63 15.27 -1.86 -6.79
C LYS A 63 14.31 -2.99 -6.51
N VAL A 64 13.24 -3.06 -7.31
CA VAL A 64 12.33 -4.21 -7.31
C VAL A 64 13.00 -5.36 -8.04
N LYS A 65 12.89 -6.57 -7.50
CA LYS A 65 13.44 -7.78 -8.11
C LYS A 65 12.35 -8.78 -8.49
N PRO A 66 12.61 -9.63 -9.50
CA PRO A 66 11.73 -10.72 -9.85
C PRO A 66 11.44 -11.66 -8.68
N LEU A 67 10.21 -12.16 -8.64
CA LEU A 67 9.74 -13.22 -7.76
C LEU A 67 9.71 -14.54 -8.53
N ASN A 68 10.01 -15.63 -7.84
CA ASN A 68 9.70 -16.98 -8.32
C ASN A 68 8.26 -17.32 -7.90
N GLU A 69 7.29 -16.79 -8.63
CA GLU A 69 5.87 -16.98 -8.39
C GLU A 69 5.17 -17.46 -9.66
N GLU A 70 4.26 -18.42 -9.49
CA GLU A 70 3.41 -18.90 -10.56
C GLU A 70 2.15 -18.05 -10.65
N ILE A 71 1.69 -17.86 -11.89
CA ILE A 71 0.39 -17.28 -12.20
C ILE A 71 -0.65 -18.38 -12.04
N ASP A 72 -1.67 -18.14 -11.19
CA ASP A 72 -2.69 -19.13 -10.86
C ASP A 72 -4.02 -18.45 -10.48
N LEU A 73 -5.10 -19.23 -10.47
CA LEU A 73 -6.42 -18.82 -10.02
C LEU A 73 -6.40 -18.39 -8.54
N GLY A 74 -7.02 -17.25 -8.27
CA GLY A 74 -7.05 -16.56 -6.98
C GLY A 74 -5.84 -15.66 -6.78
N LYS A 75 -5.09 -15.29 -7.83
CA LYS A 75 -3.95 -14.37 -7.74
C LYS A 75 -4.10 -13.16 -8.65
N VAL A 76 -3.59 -12.03 -8.15
CA VAL A 76 -3.25 -10.83 -8.92
C VAL A 76 -1.74 -10.78 -9.06
N VAL A 77 -1.25 -10.76 -10.30
CA VAL A 77 0.18 -10.81 -10.61
C VAL A 77 0.55 -9.66 -11.53
N PHE A 78 1.59 -8.93 -11.14
CA PHE A 78 2.18 -7.83 -11.90
C PHE A 78 3.48 -8.32 -12.53
N THR A 79 3.58 -8.27 -13.85
CA THR A 79 4.73 -8.71 -14.62
C THR A 79 5.38 -7.56 -15.38
N GLN A 80 6.70 -7.54 -15.41
CA GLN A 80 7.50 -6.63 -16.24
C GLN A 80 8.57 -7.47 -16.93
N ASN A 81 8.78 -7.28 -18.24
CA ASN A 81 9.73 -8.09 -19.03
C ASN A 81 9.55 -9.62 -18.84
N ASN A 82 8.29 -10.08 -18.79
CA ASN A 82 7.90 -11.48 -18.56
C ASN A 82 8.35 -12.07 -17.20
N GLN A 83 8.71 -11.22 -16.24
CA GLN A 83 9.05 -11.62 -14.88
C GLN A 83 8.02 -11.09 -13.89
N VAL A 84 7.63 -11.92 -12.93
CA VAL A 84 6.72 -11.51 -11.85
C VAL A 84 7.44 -10.56 -10.92
N MET A 85 6.91 -9.36 -10.72
CA MET A 85 7.47 -8.34 -9.83
C MET A 85 6.68 -8.23 -8.52
N ILE A 86 5.36 -8.41 -8.58
CA ILE A 86 4.45 -8.37 -7.44
C ILE A 86 3.44 -9.51 -7.61
N ALA A 87 3.14 -10.22 -6.53
CA ALA A 87 2.10 -11.24 -6.50
C ALA A 87 1.23 -11.08 -5.25
N PHE A 88 -0.08 -11.23 -5.41
CA PHE A 88 -1.05 -11.18 -4.32
C PHE A 88 -2.08 -12.30 -4.49
N ASN A 89 -2.25 -13.13 -3.48
CA ASN A 89 -3.28 -14.16 -3.40
C ASN A 89 -4.54 -13.58 -2.72
N THR A 90 -5.63 -13.48 -3.48
CA THR A 90 -6.89 -12.90 -3.04
C THR A 90 -7.69 -13.84 -2.14
N LYS A 91 -7.44 -15.16 -2.18
CA LYS A 91 -8.11 -16.15 -1.31
C LYS A 91 -7.68 -16.03 0.15
N VAL A 92 -6.37 -15.89 0.37
CA VAL A 92 -5.78 -15.81 1.73
C VAL A 92 -5.37 -14.40 2.13
N GLN A 93 -5.62 -13.41 1.26
CA GLN A 93 -5.34 -11.99 1.49
C GLN A 93 -3.88 -11.73 1.89
N ASN A 94 -2.95 -12.34 1.15
CA ASN A 94 -1.53 -12.13 1.33
C ASN A 94 -0.82 -11.95 -0.01
N GLY A 95 0.35 -11.34 0.01
CA GLY A 95 1.16 -11.14 -1.18
C GLY A 95 2.57 -10.75 -0.83
N LYS A 96 3.40 -10.51 -1.85
CA LYS A 96 4.78 -10.11 -1.64
C LYS A 96 5.35 -9.30 -2.80
N VAL A 97 6.40 -8.56 -2.47
CA VAL A 97 7.29 -7.87 -3.39
C VAL A 97 8.73 -7.99 -2.85
N MET A 98 9.71 -8.14 -3.74
CA MET A 98 11.13 -8.18 -3.39
C MET A 98 11.77 -6.82 -3.72
N ILE A 99 12.30 -6.14 -2.72
CA ILE A 99 12.97 -4.84 -2.86
C ILE A 99 14.35 -4.92 -2.22
N ASP A 100 15.40 -4.65 -2.98
CA ASP A 100 16.80 -4.72 -2.51
C ASP A 100 17.14 -6.03 -1.76
N ASP A 101 16.71 -7.18 -2.32
CA ASP A 101 16.86 -8.53 -1.74
C ASP A 101 16.08 -8.81 -0.45
N LYS A 102 15.20 -7.89 -0.05
CA LYS A 102 14.29 -8.09 1.07
C LYS A 102 12.86 -8.31 0.58
N GLU A 103 12.24 -9.38 1.10
CA GLU A 103 10.83 -9.65 0.87
C GLU A 103 9.97 -8.79 1.81
N TYR A 104 8.95 -8.16 1.24
CA TYR A 104 7.94 -7.41 1.97
C TYR A 104 6.58 -8.06 1.77
N GLN A 105 5.95 -8.40 2.88
CA GLN A 105 4.61 -8.99 2.91
C GLN A 105 3.53 -7.94 2.68
N LEU A 106 2.61 -8.24 1.79
CA LEU A 106 1.43 -7.45 1.45
C LEU A 106 0.21 -8.16 2.04
N ASN A 107 -0.75 -7.42 2.58
CA ASN A 107 -1.91 -7.99 3.26
C ASN A 107 -3.23 -7.27 2.95
N ARG A 108 -3.21 -6.32 2.03
CA ARG A 108 -4.39 -5.60 1.58
C ARG A 108 -4.26 -5.28 0.10
N LEU A 109 -5.30 -5.59 -0.65
CA LEU A 109 -5.48 -5.23 -2.06
C LEU A 109 -6.85 -4.57 -2.23
N ILE A 110 -6.87 -3.43 -2.91
CA ILE A 110 -8.09 -2.80 -3.42
C ILE A 110 -7.97 -2.70 -4.92
N PHE A 111 -9.03 -3.08 -5.61
CA PHE A 111 -9.26 -2.79 -7.01
C PHE A 111 -10.46 -1.86 -7.13
N SER A 112 -10.31 -0.76 -7.87
CA SER A 112 -11.39 0.21 -8.11
C SER A 112 -11.28 0.76 -9.52
N GLU A 113 -12.32 0.54 -10.32
CA GLU A 113 -12.38 0.90 -11.74
C GLU A 113 -11.22 0.29 -12.54
N ASN A 114 -10.15 1.06 -12.73
CA ASN A 114 -8.94 0.66 -13.44
C ASN A 114 -7.67 0.86 -12.60
N ASN A 115 -7.81 0.87 -11.27
CA ASN A 115 -6.73 1.17 -10.34
C ASN A 115 -6.54 0.04 -9.32
N TYR A 116 -5.28 -0.25 -8.99
CA TYR A 116 -4.92 -1.12 -7.87
C TYR A 116 -4.19 -0.34 -6.78
N GLU A 117 -4.61 -0.55 -5.53
CA GLU A 117 -3.85 -0.16 -4.34
C GLU A 117 -3.52 -1.42 -3.53
N ILE A 118 -2.23 -1.74 -3.39
CA ILE A 118 -1.74 -2.90 -2.63
C ILE A 118 -0.84 -2.41 -1.51
N SER A 119 -0.99 -2.94 -0.30
CA SER A 119 -0.21 -2.47 0.85
C SER A 119 0.08 -3.57 1.87
N GLY A 120 1.11 -3.33 2.67
CA GLY A 120 1.51 -4.18 3.79
C GLY A 120 2.96 -3.91 4.19
N ASN A 121 3.30 -4.15 5.46
CA ASN A 121 4.66 -4.01 5.99
C ASN A 121 5.38 -2.69 5.63
N GLY A 122 4.66 -1.55 5.69
CA GLY A 122 5.20 -0.23 5.36
C GLY A 122 5.38 0.05 3.86
N ILE A 123 4.95 -0.87 2.99
CA ILE A 123 4.89 -0.70 1.54
C ILE A 123 3.50 -0.25 1.11
N LYS A 124 3.47 0.70 0.16
CA LYS A 124 2.28 1.03 -0.63
C LYS A 124 2.62 0.93 -2.12
N ILE A 125 1.81 0.19 -2.86
CA ILE A 125 1.90 0.01 -4.30
C ILE A 125 0.64 0.61 -4.92
N THR A 126 0.80 1.49 -5.88
CA THR A 126 -0.30 2.11 -6.64
C THR A 126 -0.08 1.93 -8.12
N ALA A 127 -1.06 1.33 -8.78
CA ALA A 127 -1.14 1.22 -10.23
C ALA A 127 -2.40 1.96 -10.66
N GLU A 128 -2.22 3.07 -11.38
CA GLU A 128 -3.30 3.99 -11.74
C GLU A 128 -3.52 3.99 -13.26
N GLU A 129 -4.75 4.26 -13.67
CA GLU A 129 -5.16 4.45 -15.07
C GLU A 129 -4.78 3.28 -16.00
N GLY A 130 -4.96 2.05 -15.50
CA GLY A 130 -4.67 0.85 -16.28
C GLY A 130 -5.55 0.74 -17.52
N ASN A 131 -4.96 0.33 -18.64
CA ASN A 131 -5.72 -0.14 -19.80
C ASN A 131 -6.10 -1.60 -19.55
N ILE A 132 -7.29 -1.78 -18.98
CA ILE A 132 -7.84 -3.08 -18.62
C ILE A 132 -8.71 -3.61 -19.76
N LYS A 133 -8.46 -4.85 -20.15
CA LYS A 133 -9.20 -5.57 -21.18
C LYS A 133 -10.40 -6.29 -20.57
N GLU A 134 -11.33 -6.68 -21.43
CA GLU A 134 -12.41 -7.59 -21.03
C GLU A 134 -11.85 -8.91 -20.50
N MET A 135 -12.60 -9.48 -19.56
CA MET A 135 -12.23 -10.73 -18.92
C MET A 135 -12.20 -11.87 -19.93
N THR A 136 -11.10 -12.64 -19.95
CA THR A 136 -10.91 -13.75 -20.89
C THR A 136 -10.37 -14.96 -20.11
N SER A 137 -10.99 -16.13 -20.27
CA SER A 137 -10.54 -17.38 -19.62
C SER A 137 -10.28 -17.23 -18.11
N ASP A 138 -11.27 -16.75 -17.37
CA ASP A 138 -11.24 -16.56 -15.90
C ASP A 138 -10.22 -15.55 -15.37
N CYS A 139 -9.56 -14.79 -16.24
CA CYS A 139 -8.62 -13.74 -15.85
C CYS A 139 -8.95 -12.39 -16.52
N LEU A 140 -8.81 -11.34 -15.73
CA LEU A 140 -8.73 -9.96 -16.18
C LEU A 140 -7.29 -9.64 -16.55
N TYR A 141 -7.08 -9.00 -17.68
CA TYR A 141 -5.75 -8.60 -18.15
C TYR A 141 -5.68 -7.09 -18.30
N GLY A 142 -4.57 -6.50 -17.89
CA GLY A 142 -4.36 -5.05 -18.02
C GLY A 142 -2.90 -4.69 -18.29
N ASN A 143 -2.70 -3.48 -18.81
CA ASN A 143 -1.38 -2.87 -18.88
C ASN A 143 -1.41 -1.52 -18.15
N PHE A 144 -0.43 -1.31 -17.29
CA PHE A 144 -0.23 -0.08 -16.54
C PHE A 144 1.07 0.57 -17.02
N PRO A 145 1.00 1.79 -17.58
CA PRO A 145 2.19 2.51 -18.01
C PRO A 145 3.19 2.66 -16.85
N LYS A 146 2.67 2.86 -15.63
CA LYS A 146 3.46 3.08 -14.44
C LYS A 146 2.83 2.45 -13.21
N VAL A 147 3.63 1.74 -12.42
CA VAL A 147 3.29 1.24 -11.09
C VAL A 147 4.27 1.83 -10.10
N LYS A 148 3.77 2.57 -9.13
CA LYS A 148 4.56 3.24 -8.09
C LYS A 148 4.62 2.36 -6.85
N ILE A 149 5.80 2.18 -6.29
CA ILE A 149 6.04 1.48 -5.04
C ILE A 149 6.73 2.43 -4.08
N LYS A 150 6.07 2.73 -2.97
CA LYS A 150 6.58 3.56 -1.87
C LYS A 150 6.97 2.68 -0.68
N LEU A 151 8.19 2.85 -0.20
CA LEU A 151 8.74 2.24 0.99
C LEU A 151 9.30 3.37 1.88
N ASN A 152 8.58 3.73 2.94
CA ASN A 152 8.90 4.91 3.77
C ASN A 152 9.03 6.18 2.90
N ASP A 153 10.18 6.85 2.94
CA ASP A 153 10.48 8.05 2.15
C ASP A 153 11.10 7.74 0.77
N LYS A 154 11.27 6.45 0.44
CA LYS A 154 11.80 6.01 -0.85
C LYS A 154 10.68 5.62 -1.79
N GLU A 155 10.88 5.90 -3.07
CA GLU A 155 9.96 5.55 -4.15
C GLU A 155 10.73 4.89 -5.30
N VAL A 156 10.12 3.87 -5.89
CA VAL A 156 10.55 3.27 -7.16
C VAL A 156 9.34 3.13 -8.07
N ASN A 157 9.57 3.30 -9.37
CA ASN A 157 8.55 3.15 -10.40
C ASN A 157 8.91 1.98 -11.30
N LEU A 158 7.94 1.12 -11.54
CA LEU A 158 7.98 0.10 -12.59
C LEU A 158 7.21 0.63 -13.79
N GLU A 159 7.84 0.62 -14.96
CA GLU A 159 7.23 1.07 -16.21
C GLU A 159 6.71 -0.12 -17.02
N ASN A 160 5.63 0.08 -17.77
CA ASN A 160 5.03 -0.91 -18.68
C ASN A 160 4.75 -2.27 -18.01
N VAL A 161 3.96 -2.25 -16.93
CA VAL A 161 3.64 -3.43 -16.14
C VAL A 161 2.36 -4.06 -16.65
N ASN A 162 2.40 -5.36 -16.94
CA ASN A 162 1.21 -6.13 -17.26
C ASN A 162 0.61 -6.70 -15.97
N VAL A 163 -0.70 -6.66 -15.85
CA VAL A 163 -1.44 -7.26 -14.74
C VAL A 163 -2.27 -8.42 -15.27
N GLN A 164 -2.23 -9.52 -14.53
CA GLN A 164 -3.14 -10.64 -14.69
C GLN A 164 -3.82 -10.88 -13.34
N ASP A 165 -5.13 -10.68 -13.30
CA ASP A 165 -5.98 -10.84 -12.12
C ASP A 165 -6.97 -11.97 -12.40
N CYS A 166 -6.68 -13.13 -11.83
CA CYS A 166 -7.48 -14.34 -12.00
C CYS A 166 -8.27 -14.57 -10.72
N PRO A 167 -9.50 -14.07 -10.56
CA PRO A 167 -10.31 -14.33 -9.39
C PRO A 167 -10.72 -15.81 -9.29
N THR A 168 -11.03 -16.26 -8.08
CA THR A 168 -11.79 -17.49 -7.83
C THR A 168 -13.09 -17.11 -7.15
N TYR A 169 -14.11 -16.84 -7.96
CA TYR A 169 -15.50 -16.76 -7.52
C TYR A 169 -16.12 -18.15 -7.43
#